data_AF-A0A964PYP2-F1
#
_entry.id   AF-A0A964PYP2-F1
#
_cell.length_a   1.000
_cell.length_b   1.000
_cell.length_c   1.000
_cell.angle_alpha   90.00
_cell.angle_beta   90.00
_cell.angle_gamma   90.00
#
_symmetry.space_group_name_H-M   'P 1'
#
loop_
_entity.id
_entity.type
_entity.pdbx_description
1 polymer ?
#
loop_
_entity_poly.entity_id
_entity_poly.type
_entity_poly.pdbx_seq_one_letter_code
_entity_poly.pdbx_strand_id
1 'polypeptide(L)' 'MAELSNSFRGRTSFVVSHRVTAVMHADRILVLDEGRLVEVGTHSELLARGGVYATLLRRQLLEQGLESGRAGLARAGGPA' A
#
# COMPACT_ATOMS: atom_id res chain seq x y z
N MET A 1 13.18 -4.04 1.54
CA MET A 1 13.18 -2.80 0.73
C MET A 1 14.56 -2.13 0.67
N ALA A 2 15.67 -2.82 0.93
CA ALA A 2 17.01 -2.23 0.80
C ALA A 2 17.61 -2.42 -0.61
N GLU A 3 17.39 -3.58 -1.24
CA GLU A 3 18.02 -3.90 -2.53
C GLU A 3 17.47 -3.10 -3.72
N LEU A 4 16.19 -2.76 -3.73
CA LEU A 4 15.57 -1.99 -4.82
C LEU A 4 15.95 -0.50 -4.79
N SER A 5 16.25 0.05 -3.61
CA SER A 5 16.53 1.48 -3.43
C SER A 5 17.78 1.96 -4.18
N ASN A 6 18.77 1.08 -4.38
CA ASN A 6 19.99 1.44 -5.10
C ASN A 6 19.77 1.47 -6.63
N SER A 7 18.83 0.68 -7.14
CA SER A 7 18.54 0.58 -8.58
C SER A 7 17.72 1.77 -9.13
N PHE A 8 17.03 2.49 -8.25
CA PHE A 8 16.20 3.66 -8.60
C PHE A 8 16.97 4.98 -8.68
N ARG A 9 18.22 5.03 -8.21
CA ARG A 9 19.03 6.26 -8.29
C ARG A 9 19.32 6.63 -9.74
N GLY A 10 18.93 7.84 -10.14
CA GLY A 10 19.18 8.39 -11.47
C GLY A 10 18.28 7.84 -12.58
N ARG A 11 17.18 7.15 -12.24
CA ARG A 11 16.22 6.61 -13.22
C ARG A 11 14.78 6.88 -12.79
N THR A 12 13.94 7.25 -13.73
CA THR A 12 12.49 7.33 -13.49
C THR A 12 11.94 5.92 -13.36
N SER A 13 11.38 5.60 -12.19
CA SER A 13 10.88 4.26 -11.87
C SER A 13 9.38 4.31 -11.62
N PHE A 14 8.64 3.45 -12.30
CA PHE A 14 7.20 3.28 -12.10
C PHE A 14 6.97 1.99 -11.32
N VAL A 15 6.28 2.11 -10.17
CA VAL A 15 5.91 0.97 -9.33
C VAL A 15 4.40 0.83 -9.36
N VAL A 16 3.91 -0.30 -9.88
CA VAL A 16 2.49 -0.67 -9.86
C VAL A 16 2.33 -1.81 -8.88
N SER A 17 1.51 -1.63 -7.85
CA SER A 17 1.31 -2.63 -6.80
C SER A 17 -0.13 -2.64 -6.32
N HIS A 18 -0.58 -3.83 -5.90
CA HIS A 18 -1.82 -4.00 -5.14
C HIS A 18 -1.62 -3.71 -3.64
N ARG A 19 -0.38 -3.43 -3.19
CA ARG A 19 -0.04 -3.12 -1.79
C ARG A 19 0.28 -1.66 -1.63
N VAL A 20 -0.53 -0.96 -0.84
CA VAL A 20 -0.35 0.46 -0.54
C VAL A 20 0.99 0.69 0.18
N THR A 21 1.47 -0.27 0.97
CA THR A 21 2.79 -0.22 1.62
C THR A 21 3.98 -0.18 0.65
N ALA A 22 3.82 -0.69 -0.57
CA ALA A 22 4.90 -0.63 -1.57
C ALA A 22 5.02 0.75 -2.22
N VAL A 23 3.92 1.49 -2.30
CA VAL A 23 3.85 2.81 -2.98
C VAL A 23 3.94 3.98 -2.00
N MET A 24 3.87 3.74 -0.68
CA MET A 24 3.90 4.80 0.33
C MET A 24 5.19 5.64 0.35
N HIS A 25 6.29 5.08 -0.13
CA HIS A 25 7.60 5.75 -0.20
C HIS A 25 7.89 6.37 -1.57
N ALA A 26 6.93 6.32 -2.51
CA ALA A 26 7.11 6.94 -3.81
C ALA A 26 7.10 8.46 -3.71
N ASP A 27 7.93 9.12 -4.53
CA ASP A 27 7.96 10.58 -4.62
C ASP A 27 6.60 11.14 -5.10
N ARG A 28 5.88 10.36 -5.92
CA ARG A 28 4.51 10.63 -6.36
C ARG A 28 3.72 9.34 -6.48
N ILE A 29 2.48 9.39 -6.02
CA ILE A 29 1.49 8.32 -6.14
C ILE A 29 0.41 8.78 -7.11
N LEU A 30 0.09 7.91 -8.08
CA LEU A 30 -0.97 8.11 -9.05
C LEU A 30 -2.07 7.09 -8.78
N VAL A 31 -3.29 7.56 -8.55
CA VAL A 31 -4.46 6.70 -8.30
C VAL A 31 -5.28 6.64 -9.57
N LEU A 32 -5.45 5.43 -10.08
CA LEU A 32 -6.28 5.15 -11.25
C LEU A 32 -7.59 4.52 -10.79
N ASP A 33 -8.70 5.03 -11.30
CA ASP A 33 -10.04 4.47 -11.12
C ASP A 33 -10.76 4.47 -12.48
N GLU A 34 -11.35 3.33 -12.85
CA GLU A 34 -12.02 3.14 -14.14
C GLU A 34 -11.21 3.61 -15.38
N GLY A 35 -9.89 3.42 -15.36
CA GLY A 35 -9.00 3.85 -16.44
C GLY A 35 -8.71 5.35 -16.49
N ARG A 36 -9.11 6.11 -15.47
CA ARG A 36 -8.86 7.55 -15.34
C ARG A 36 -7.97 7.85 -14.14
N LEU A 37 -7.13 8.86 -14.29
CA LEU A 37 -6.32 9.38 -13.19
C LEU A 37 -7.19 10.26 -12.30
N VAL A 38 -7.54 9.75 -11.12
CA VAL A 38 -8.47 10.43 -10.19
C VAL A 38 -7.74 11.23 -9.11
N GLU A 39 -6.56 10.78 -8.68
CA GLU A 39 -5.76 11.48 -7.68
C GLU A 39 -4.26 11.39 -7.97
N VAL A 40 -3.53 12.45 -7.60
CA VAL A 40 -2.06 12.52 -7.66
C VAL A 40 -1.55 13.26 -6.45
N GLY A 41 -0.51 12.72 -5.80
CA GLY A 41 0.15 13.38 -4.68
C GLY A 41 1.11 12.46 -3.94
N THR A 42 1.65 12.95 -2.85
CA THR A 42 2.37 12.12 -1.87
C THR A 42 1.40 11.34 -1.00
N HIS A 43 1.91 10.32 -0.29
CA HIS A 43 1.12 9.53 0.66
C HIS A 43 0.36 10.42 1.66
N SER A 44 1.05 11.40 2.26
CA SER A 44 0.47 12.30 3.27
C SER A 44 -0.62 13.21 2.69
N GLU A 45 -0.41 13.76 1.49
CA GLU A 45 -1.40 14.62 0.83
C GLU A 45 -2.67 13.84 0.46
N LEU A 46 -2.51 12.66 -0.12
CA LEU A 46 -3.64 11.81 -0.51
C LEU A 46 -4.42 11.29 0.70
N LEU A 47 -3.71 11.00 1.80
CA LEU A 47 -4.35 10.61 3.06
C LEU A 47 -5.15 11.77 3.66
N ALA A 48 -4.60 12.99 3.67
CA ALA A 48 -5.27 14.18 4.17
C ALA A 48 -6.52 14.56 3.35
N ARG A 49 -6.51 14.27 2.04
CA ARG A 49 -7.68 14.46 1.16
C ARG A 49 -8.82 13.50 1.44
N GLY A 50 -8.54 12.33 2.03
CA GLY A 50 -9.58 11.34 2.36
C GLY A 50 -10.27 10.72 1.14
N GLY A 51 -9.65 10.77 -0.04
CA GLY A 51 -10.22 10.32 -1.30
C GLY A 51 -10.18 8.79 -1.52
N VAL A 52 -10.07 8.41 -2.80
CA VAL A 52 -10.01 7.00 -3.24
C VAL A 52 -8.80 6.30 -2.62
N TYR A 53 -7.65 6.97 -2.60
CA TYR A 53 -6.43 6.46 -1.97
C TYR A 53 -6.63 6.06 -0.50
N ALA A 54 -7.21 6.96 0.31
CA ALA A 54 -7.42 6.74 1.72
C ALA A 54 -8.43 5.60 1.96
N THR A 55 -9.45 5.50 1.11
CA THR A 55 -10.44 4.42 1.15
C THR A 55 -9.79 3.06 0.85
N LEU A 56 -8.94 2.98 -0.18
CA LEU A 56 -8.20 1.76 -0.53
C LEU A 56 -7.25 1.35 0.61
N LEU A 57 -6.50 2.30 1.17
CA LEU A 57 -5.62 2.05 2.31
C LEU A 57 -6.40 1.48 3.51
N ARG A 58 -7.55 2.07 3.84
CA ARG A 58 -8.38 1.61 4.96
C ARG A 58 -8.87 0.18 4.75
N ARG A 59 -9.31 -0.18 3.54
CA ARG A 59 -9.71 -1.56 3.21
C ARG A 59 -8.54 -2.53 3.39
N GLN A 60 -7.36 -2.17 2.89
CA GLN A 60 -6.20 -3.05 2.99
C GLN A 60 -5.72 -3.24 4.44
N LEU A 61 -5.82 -2.21 5.28
CA LEU A 61 -5.52 -2.32 6.72
C LEU A 61 -6.50 -3.26 7.44
N LEU A 62 -7.79 -3.20 7.09
CA LEU A 62 -8.80 -4.10 7.64
C LEU A 62 -8.50 -5.56 7.24
N GLU A 63 -8.21 -5.80 5.96
CA GLU A 63 -7.85 -7.14 5.47
C GLU A 63 -6.60 -7.69 6.17
N GLN A 64 -5.55 -6.88 6.31
CA GLN A 64 -4.32 -7.30 7.01
C GLN A 64 -4.55 -7.57 8.50
N GLY A 65 -5.41 -6.79 9.17
CA GLY A 65 -5.78 -7.02 10.56
C GLY A 65 -6.55 -8.33 10.75
N LEU A 66 -7.43 -8.67 9.81
CA LEU A 66 -8.17 -9.94 9.80
C LEU A 66 -7.24 -11.13 9.57
N GLU A 67 -6.30 -11.03 8.64
CA GLU A 67 -5.29 -12.07 8.38
C GLU A 67 -4.38 -12.28 9.60
N SER A 68 -3.94 -11.19 10.24
CA SER A 68 -3.09 -11.23 11.42
C SER A 68 -3.81 -11.88 12.61
N GLY A 69 -5.10 -11.59 12.80
CA GLY A 69 -5.93 -12.24 13.82
C GLY A 69 -6.11 -13.74 13.56
N ARG A 70 -6.38 -14.14 12.32
CA ARG A 70 -6.51 -15.57 11.94
C ARG A 70 -5.20 -16.34 12.09
N ALA A 71 -4.07 -15.74 11.73
CA ALA A 71 -2.75 -16.33 11.92
C ALA A 71 -2.40 -16.50 13.41
N GLY A 72 -2.80 -15.55 14.26
CA GLY A 72 -2.64 -15.64 15.72
C GLY A 72 -3.45 -16.78 16.34
N LEU A 73 -4.71 -16.96 15.93
CA LEU A 73 -5.56 -18.08 16.37
C LEU A 73 -5.05 -19.45 15.88
N ALA A 74 -4.52 -19.53 14.66
CA ALA A 74 -3.97 -20.79 14.12
C ALA A 74 -2.70 -21.27 14.85
N ARG A 75 -1.96 -20.36 15.51
CA ARG A 75 -0.75 -20.68 16.30
C ARG A 75 -1.05 -21.11 17.73
N ALA A 76 -2.23 -20.81 18.26
CA ALA A 76 -2.64 -21.16 19.62
C ALA A 76 -3.29 -22.56 19.73
N GLY A 77 -3.46 -23.28 18.62
CA GLY A 77 -4.10 -24.60 18.55
C GLY A 77 -3.18 -25.75 18.16
N GLY A 78 -1.87 -25.68 18.44
CA GLY A 78 -0.96 -26.82 18.21
C GLY A 78 -1.28 -27.98 19.17
N PRO A 79 -1.56 -29.20 18.69
CA PRO A 79 -1.96 -30.32 19.54
C PRO A 79 -0.80 -30.80 20.43
N ALA A 80 -1.18 -31.17 21.65
CA ALA A 80 -0.39 -31.88 22.65
C ALA A 80 0.02 -33.29 22.21
#